data_AF-A0A969W8V8-F1
#
_entry.id   AF-A0A969W8V8-F1
#
_cell.length_a   1.000
_cell.length_b   1.000
_cell.length_c   1.000
_cell.angle_alpha   90.00
_cell.angle_beta   90.00
_cell.angle_gamma   90.00
#
_symmetry.space_group_name_H-M   'P 1'
#
loop_
_entity.id
_entity.type
_entity.pdbx_description
1 polymer ?
#
loop_
_entity_poly.entity_id
_entity_poly.type
_entity_poly.pdbx_seq_one_letter_code
_entity_poly.pdbx_strand_id
1 'polypeptide(L)'
;MQRTALVVDDSKSARFALRRHLEGRGFKVDTADGAEDAYRAIDAQAPDLVFLDHIMPGIDGFTALRHLKADPTTATIPVVICSSNEGAAFVAEARDQGAADVLSKPPTPDQLERLLAALAVSARQSEIDASLAAAVDPTDDALLAALDEPTAQIPAPSAAPSASADEIAALRARVETLETELASLRAQFAAQIDAAQQATVRRVAETLLQSLSAPR
;
A
#
# COMPACT_ATOMS: atom_id res chain seq x y z
N MET A 1 -16.18 2.88 16.63
CA MET A 1 -16.41 3.07 15.18
C MET A 1 -15.72 1.91 14.47
N GLN A 2 -16.39 1.28 13.50
CA GLN A 2 -15.78 0.24 12.66
C GLN A 2 -14.96 0.93 11.57
N ARG A 3 -13.72 0.50 11.33
CA ARG A 3 -12.87 1.10 10.28
C ARG A 3 -13.36 0.72 8.89
N THR A 4 -13.39 1.67 7.98
CA THR A 4 -13.77 1.47 6.58
C THR A 4 -12.55 1.48 5.68
N ALA A 5 -12.52 0.59 4.69
CA ALA A 5 -11.49 0.57 3.66
C ALA A 5 -12.13 0.52 2.27
N LEU A 6 -11.55 1.24 1.32
CA LEU A 6 -11.93 1.17 -0.09
C LEU A 6 -10.85 0.42 -0.87
N VAL A 7 -11.22 -0.62 -1.61
CA VAL A 7 -10.32 -1.36 -2.50
C VAL A 7 -10.65 -1.04 -3.96
N VAL A 8 -9.68 -0.48 -4.68
CA VAL A 8 -9.79 -0.04 -6.07
C VAL A 8 -8.84 -0.85 -6.93
N ASP A 9 -9.38 -1.64 -7.85
CA ASP A 9 -8.62 -2.56 -8.71
C ASP A 9 -9.52 -3.01 -9.85
N ASP A 10 -9.06 -3.11 -11.09
CA ASP A 10 -9.90 -3.53 -12.21
C ASP A 10 -10.19 -5.05 -12.18
N SER A 11 -9.31 -5.83 -11.56
CA SER A 11 -9.44 -7.27 -11.37
C SER A 11 -10.40 -7.62 -10.22
N LYS A 12 -11.56 -8.19 -10.58
CA LYS A 12 -12.54 -8.70 -9.62
C LYS A 12 -11.94 -9.71 -8.62
N SER A 13 -11.00 -10.53 -9.09
CA SER A 13 -10.29 -11.54 -8.29
C SER A 13 -9.44 -10.89 -7.19
N ALA A 14 -8.69 -9.84 -7.56
CA ALA A 14 -7.82 -9.12 -6.65
C ALA A 14 -8.65 -8.34 -5.61
N ARG A 15 -9.73 -7.66 -6.05
CA ARG A 15 -10.69 -7.03 -5.12
C ARG A 15 -11.24 -8.01 -4.11
N PHE A 16 -11.68 -9.19 -4.54
CA PHE A 16 -12.23 -10.21 -3.66
C PHE A 16 -11.21 -10.74 -2.65
N ALA A 17 -9.98 -11.00 -3.09
CA ALA A 17 -8.90 -11.50 -2.22
C ALA A 17 -8.55 -10.48 -1.13
N LEU A 18 -8.26 -9.24 -1.50
CA LEU A 18 -7.88 -8.20 -0.55
C LEU A 18 -9.04 -7.84 0.40
N ARG A 19 -10.26 -7.75 -0.13
CA ARG A 19 -11.47 -7.58 0.68
C ARG A 19 -11.57 -8.64 1.77
N ARG A 20 -11.43 -9.92 1.43
CA ARG A 20 -11.53 -11.02 2.40
C ARG A 20 -10.45 -10.92 3.49
N HIS A 21 -9.24 -10.51 3.13
CA HIS A 21 -8.15 -10.30 4.09
C HIS A 21 -8.42 -9.14 5.06
N LEU A 22 -9.02 -8.06 4.58
CA LEU A 22 -9.37 -6.88 5.38
C LEU A 22 -10.60 -7.12 6.27
N GLU A 23 -11.66 -7.75 5.73
CA GLU A 23 -12.86 -8.12 6.49
C GLU A 23 -12.53 -9.08 7.64
N GLY A 24 -11.63 -10.04 7.40
CA GLY A 24 -11.12 -10.94 8.45
C GLY A 24 -10.40 -10.22 9.60
N ARG A 25 -10.07 -8.94 9.42
CA ARG A 25 -9.42 -8.05 10.41
C ARG A 25 -10.36 -6.97 10.95
N GLY A 26 -11.67 -7.09 10.69
CA GLY A 26 -12.70 -6.22 11.26
C GLY A 26 -13.00 -4.94 10.47
N PHE A 27 -12.43 -4.78 9.27
CA PHE A 27 -12.77 -3.66 8.39
C PHE A 27 -14.12 -3.88 7.70
N LYS A 28 -14.89 -2.80 7.53
CA LYS A 28 -15.94 -2.74 6.53
C LYS A 28 -15.29 -2.36 5.20
N VAL A 29 -15.43 -3.18 4.17
CA VAL A 29 -14.73 -2.99 2.90
C VAL A 29 -15.71 -2.68 1.78
N ASP A 30 -15.54 -1.51 1.18
CA ASP A 30 -16.18 -1.11 -0.06
C ASP A 30 -15.20 -1.34 -1.23
N THR A 31 -15.70 -1.51 -2.45
CA THR A 31 -14.86 -1.83 -3.61
C THR A 31 -15.25 -1.02 -4.83
N ALA A 32 -14.27 -0.57 -5.61
CA ALA A 32 -14.43 0.10 -6.89
C ALA A 32 -13.59 -0.60 -7.97
N ASP A 33 -14.05 -0.61 -9.22
CA ASP A 33 -13.35 -1.26 -10.34
C ASP A 33 -12.44 -0.32 -11.14
N GLY A 34 -12.40 0.96 -10.78
CA GLY A 34 -11.53 1.97 -11.38
C GLY A 34 -11.57 3.28 -10.61
N ALA A 35 -10.77 4.25 -11.05
CA ALA A 35 -10.61 5.53 -10.36
C ALA A 35 -11.93 6.35 -10.29
N GLU A 36 -12.72 6.34 -11.34
CA GLU A 36 -13.99 7.10 -11.41
C GLU A 36 -15.00 6.60 -10.37
N ASP A 37 -15.12 5.27 -10.25
CA ASP A 37 -15.94 4.61 -9.23
C ASP A 37 -15.40 4.87 -7.83
N ALA A 38 -14.07 4.92 -7.68
CA ALA A 38 -13.44 5.25 -6.41
C ALA A 38 -13.75 6.67 -5.96
N TYR A 39 -13.68 7.67 -6.85
CA TYR A 39 -14.02 9.05 -6.50
C TYR A 39 -15.47 9.17 -6.04
N ARG A 40 -16.41 8.56 -6.77
CA ARG A 40 -17.83 8.55 -6.38
C ARG A 40 -18.05 7.88 -5.03
N ALA A 41 -17.33 6.80 -4.74
CA ALA A 41 -17.42 6.11 -3.46
C ALA A 41 -16.86 6.97 -2.31
N ILE A 42 -15.73 7.64 -2.53
CA ILE A 42 -15.09 8.52 -1.54
C ILE A 42 -15.98 9.73 -1.23
N ASP A 43 -16.56 10.35 -2.26
CA ASP A 43 -17.49 11.48 -2.11
C ASP A 43 -18.75 11.10 -1.34
N ALA A 44 -19.27 9.88 -1.57
CA ALA A 44 -20.45 9.38 -0.87
C ALA A 44 -20.16 9.03 0.59
N GLN A 45 -18.99 8.44 0.86
CA GLN A 45 -18.57 8.03 2.20
C GLN A 45 -17.05 7.98 2.27
N ALA A 46 -16.44 8.96 2.93
CA ALA A 46 -14.98 9.02 3.11
C ALA A 46 -14.47 7.75 3.84
N PRO A 47 -13.60 6.94 3.21
CA PRO A 47 -13.01 5.77 3.86
C PRO A 47 -11.84 6.17 4.77
N ASP A 48 -11.55 5.35 5.78
CA ASP A 48 -10.35 5.54 6.62
C ASP A 48 -9.05 5.16 5.90
N LEU A 49 -9.14 4.34 4.85
CA LEU A 49 -8.00 3.82 4.10
C LEU A 49 -8.40 3.44 2.66
N VAL A 50 -7.55 3.79 1.69
CA VAL A 50 -7.72 3.38 0.28
C VAL A 50 -6.58 2.46 -0.14
N PHE A 51 -6.92 1.33 -0.74
CA PHE A 51 -5.98 0.46 -1.47
C PHE A 51 -6.23 0.66 -2.96
N LEU A 52 -5.23 1.12 -3.69
CA LEU A 52 -5.35 1.57 -5.07
C LEU A 52 -4.39 0.80 -5.97
N ASP A 53 -4.92 0.12 -6.97
CA ASP A 53 -4.08 -0.50 -8.00
C ASP A 53 -3.25 0.54 -8.75
N HIS A 54 -1.97 0.23 -8.98
CA HIS A 54 -1.11 1.02 -9.85
C HIS A 54 -1.56 0.95 -11.32
N ILE A 55 -1.87 -0.25 -11.85
CA ILE A 55 -2.12 -0.43 -13.28
C ILE A 55 -3.61 -0.67 -13.50
N MET A 56 -4.32 0.34 -14.00
CA MET A 56 -5.73 0.24 -14.34
C MET A 56 -5.99 0.80 -15.75
N PRO A 57 -7.01 0.30 -16.47
CA PRO A 57 -7.44 0.90 -17.72
C PRO A 57 -8.03 2.31 -17.48
N GLY A 58 -7.75 3.23 -18.39
CA GLY A 58 -8.19 4.61 -18.28
C GLY A 58 -7.27 5.43 -17.38
N ILE A 59 -7.70 5.65 -16.13
CA ILE A 59 -6.93 6.42 -15.14
C ILE A 59 -6.10 5.46 -14.31
N ASP A 60 -4.78 5.57 -14.41
CA ASP A 60 -3.84 4.78 -13.62
C ASP A 60 -3.81 5.19 -12.13
N GLY A 61 -3.24 4.34 -11.29
CA GLY A 61 -3.19 4.53 -9.85
C GLY A 61 -2.41 5.75 -9.38
N PHE A 62 -1.35 6.16 -10.08
CA PHE A 62 -0.57 7.35 -9.72
C PHE A 62 -1.30 8.63 -10.10
N THR A 63 -1.94 8.66 -11.26
CA THR A 63 -2.83 9.75 -11.65
C THR A 63 -4.00 9.87 -10.68
N ALA A 64 -4.60 8.75 -10.27
CA ALA A 64 -5.66 8.75 -9.28
C ALA A 64 -5.19 9.20 -7.88
N LEU A 65 -4.02 8.74 -7.43
CA LEU A 65 -3.40 9.19 -6.19
C LEU A 65 -3.19 10.71 -6.19
N ARG A 66 -2.61 11.27 -7.26
CA ARG A 66 -2.38 12.72 -7.37
C ARG A 66 -3.68 13.52 -7.30
N HIS A 67 -4.76 13.01 -7.91
CA HIS A 67 -6.07 13.64 -7.83
C HIS A 67 -6.60 13.66 -6.39
N LEU A 68 -6.52 12.53 -5.68
CA LEU A 68 -6.91 12.44 -4.26
C LEU A 68 -6.05 13.34 -3.36
N LYS A 69 -4.74 13.43 -3.63
CA LYS A 69 -3.85 14.28 -2.84
C LYS A 69 -3.97 15.77 -3.14
N ALA A 70 -4.49 16.14 -4.31
CA ALA A 70 -4.72 17.54 -4.68
C ALA A 70 -5.97 18.14 -4.02
N ASP A 71 -6.95 17.32 -3.63
CA ASP A 71 -8.17 17.78 -2.97
C ASP A 71 -7.99 17.79 -1.43
N PRO A 72 -8.10 18.95 -0.75
CA PRO A 72 -7.95 19.05 0.71
C PRO A 72 -8.88 18.12 1.51
N THR A 73 -10.03 17.76 0.96
CA THR A 73 -11.02 16.90 1.63
C THR A 73 -10.62 15.42 1.60
N THR A 74 -9.82 14.99 0.62
CA THR A 74 -9.38 13.60 0.45
C THR A 74 -7.87 13.41 0.65
N ALA A 75 -7.09 14.50 0.68
CA ALA A 75 -5.64 14.48 0.83
C ALA A 75 -5.16 13.83 2.14
N THR A 76 -5.97 13.92 3.21
CA THR A 76 -5.68 13.32 4.52
C THR A 76 -5.90 11.81 4.53
N ILE A 77 -6.67 11.27 3.58
CA ILE A 77 -6.96 9.83 3.52
C ILE A 77 -5.67 9.10 3.12
N PRO A 78 -5.20 8.13 3.93
CA PRO A 78 -4.03 7.33 3.55
C PRO A 78 -4.37 6.46 2.34
N VAL A 79 -3.50 6.50 1.33
CA VAL A 79 -3.64 5.72 0.09
C VAL A 79 -2.45 4.78 -0.02
N VAL A 80 -2.72 3.50 -0.16
CA VAL A 80 -1.73 2.44 -0.36
C VAL A 80 -1.76 2.02 -1.81
N ILE A 81 -0.63 2.09 -2.49
CA ILE A 81 -0.53 1.60 -3.87
C ILE A 81 -0.33 0.08 -3.87
N CYS A 82 -1.18 -0.64 -4.57
CA CYS A 82 -1.05 -2.07 -4.79
C CYS A 82 -0.38 -2.30 -6.16
N SER A 83 0.76 -2.98 -6.19
CA SER A 83 1.50 -3.22 -7.45
C SER A 83 2.15 -4.60 -7.51
N SER A 84 2.48 -5.08 -8.71
CA SER A 84 3.39 -6.21 -8.89
C SER A 84 4.87 -5.82 -8.79
N ASN A 85 5.18 -4.51 -8.81
CA ASN A 85 6.52 -3.99 -8.62
C ASN A 85 6.74 -3.53 -7.17
N GLU A 86 7.73 -4.11 -6.50
CA GLU A 86 8.13 -3.74 -5.12
C GLU A 86 9.53 -3.11 -5.07
N GLY A 87 10.12 -2.78 -6.22
CA GLY A 87 11.47 -2.22 -6.28
C GLY A 87 11.59 -0.93 -5.47
N ALA A 88 12.72 -0.73 -4.80
CA ALA A 88 12.95 0.42 -3.94
C ALA A 88 12.69 1.77 -4.65
N ALA A 89 13.02 1.86 -5.94
CA ALA A 89 12.73 3.03 -6.77
C ALA A 89 11.23 3.29 -6.93
N PHE A 90 10.44 2.24 -7.14
CA PHE A 90 8.98 2.34 -7.26
C PHE A 90 8.33 2.75 -5.93
N VAL A 91 8.80 2.19 -4.82
CA VAL A 91 8.33 2.57 -3.48
C VAL A 91 8.67 4.02 -3.16
N ALA A 92 9.88 4.48 -3.51
CA ALA A 92 10.27 5.88 -3.36
C ALA A 92 9.37 6.81 -4.18
N GLU A 93 9.17 6.49 -5.47
CA GLU A 93 8.29 7.26 -6.35
C GLU A 93 6.85 7.33 -5.84
N ALA A 94 6.28 6.20 -5.37
CA ALA A 94 4.95 6.18 -4.81
C ALA A 94 4.83 7.10 -3.59
N ARG A 95 5.83 7.09 -2.69
CA ARG A 95 5.86 7.96 -1.51
C ARG A 95 6.03 9.43 -1.87
N ASP A 96 6.87 9.75 -2.86
CA ASP A 96 7.06 11.11 -3.35
C ASP A 96 5.76 11.69 -3.94
N GLN A 97 4.89 10.83 -4.48
CA GLN A 97 3.54 11.20 -4.94
C GLN A 97 2.49 11.25 -3.82
N GLY A 98 2.87 10.97 -2.57
CA GLY A 98 1.99 11.03 -1.40
C GLY A 98 1.31 9.71 -1.04
N ALA A 99 1.75 8.57 -1.59
CA ALA A 99 1.28 7.27 -1.12
C ALA A 99 1.76 7.04 0.32
N ALA A 100 0.89 6.48 1.15
CA ALA A 100 1.23 6.10 2.51
C ALA A 100 2.18 4.89 2.53
N ASP A 101 1.95 3.91 1.65
CA ASP A 101 2.86 2.79 1.44
C ASP A 101 2.58 2.06 0.11
N VAL A 102 3.38 1.03 -0.18
CA VAL A 102 3.19 0.13 -1.31
C VAL A 102 2.98 -1.31 -0.83
N LEU A 103 2.04 -2.00 -1.45
CA LEU A 103 1.69 -3.40 -1.17
C LEU A 103 1.85 -4.26 -2.44
N SER A 104 2.49 -5.42 -2.35
CA SER A 104 2.55 -6.33 -3.49
C SER A 104 1.21 -6.98 -3.80
N LYS A 105 1.04 -7.34 -5.08
CA LYS A 105 -0.01 -8.23 -5.53
C LYS A 105 0.53 -9.63 -5.85
N PRO A 106 -0.03 -10.71 -5.27
CA PRO A 106 -0.99 -10.71 -4.17
C PRO A 106 -0.32 -10.34 -2.83
N PRO A 107 -1.05 -9.66 -1.92
CA PRO A 107 -0.47 -9.25 -0.65
C PRO A 107 -0.29 -10.45 0.28
N THR A 108 0.88 -10.56 0.89
CA THR A 108 1.06 -11.53 1.98
C THR A 108 0.36 -11.05 3.25
N PRO A 109 -0.17 -11.97 4.09
CA PRO A 109 -0.79 -11.59 5.37
C PRO A 109 0.11 -10.71 6.24
N ASP A 110 1.40 -11.03 6.30
CA ASP A 110 2.37 -10.30 7.13
C ASP A 110 2.65 -8.88 6.60
N GLN A 111 2.69 -8.70 5.28
CA GLN A 111 2.83 -7.36 4.69
C GLN A 111 1.63 -6.49 5.02
N LEU A 112 0.42 -7.03 4.86
CA LEU A 112 -0.80 -6.31 5.19
C LEU A 112 -0.85 -5.95 6.68
N GLU A 113 -0.46 -6.86 7.56
CA GLU A 113 -0.43 -6.60 9.01
C GLU A 113 0.57 -5.52 9.40
N ARG A 114 1.79 -5.57 8.88
CA ARG A 114 2.80 -4.53 9.11
C ARG A 114 2.29 -3.17 8.64
N LEU A 115 1.68 -3.12 7.47
CA LEU A 115 1.13 -1.89 6.91
C LEU A 115 0.02 -1.34 7.82
N LEU A 116 -0.97 -2.17 8.18
CA LEU A 116 -2.07 -1.74 9.03
C LEU A 116 -1.60 -1.29 10.42
N ALA A 117 -0.56 -1.93 10.97
CA ALA A 117 0.06 -1.51 12.22
C ALA A 117 0.78 -0.15 12.07
N ALA A 118 1.54 0.05 10.99
CA ALA A 118 2.22 1.31 10.72
C ALA A 118 1.22 2.48 10.56
N LEU A 119 0.14 2.27 9.79
CA LEU A 119 -0.90 3.29 9.62
C LEU A 119 -1.65 3.62 10.91
N ALA A 120 -1.87 2.62 11.79
CA ALA A 120 -2.51 2.86 13.08
C ALA A 120 -1.64 3.73 14.01
N VAL A 121 -0.32 3.64 13.90
CA VAL A 121 0.62 4.51 14.64
C VAL A 121 0.58 5.93 14.08
N SER A 122 0.63 6.09 12.76
CA SER A 122 0.58 7.41 12.11
C SER A 122 -0.74 8.14 12.35
N ALA A 123 -1.87 7.43 12.34
CA ALA A 123 -3.18 8.00 12.66
C ALA A 123 -3.23 8.54 14.10
N ARG A 124 -2.68 7.79 15.06
CA ARG A 124 -2.61 8.22 16.46
C ARG A 124 -1.68 9.42 16.66
N GLN A 125 -0.57 9.48 15.93
CA GLN A 125 0.34 10.63 15.99
C GLN A 125 -0.32 11.88 15.43
N SER A 126 -1.05 11.77 14.31
CA SER A 126 -1.81 12.87 13.72
C SER A 126 -2.92 13.37 14.65
N GLU A 127 -3.58 12.50 15.42
CA GLU A 127 -4.57 12.90 16.43
C GLU A 127 -3.94 13.68 17.59
N ILE A 128 -2.74 13.27 18.03
CA ILE A 128 -1.98 13.96 19.09
C ILE A 128 -1.53 15.34 18.59
N ASP A 129 -0.97 15.42 17.38
CA ASP A 129 -0.48 16.66 16.80
C ASP A 129 -1.63 17.65 16.52
N ALA A 130 -2.77 17.16 16.04
CA ALA A 130 -3.99 17.96 15.87
C ALA A 130 -4.55 18.47 17.21
N SER A 131 -4.49 17.66 18.27
CA SER A 131 -4.90 18.06 19.62
C SER A 131 -3.94 19.07 20.25
N LEU A 132 -2.63 18.99 19.95
CA LEU A 132 -1.65 19.99 20.39
C LEU A 132 -1.84 21.30 19.63
N ALA A 133 -2.06 21.26 18.32
CA ALA A 133 -2.30 22.45 17.50
C ALA A 133 -3.59 23.18 17.90
N ALA A 134 -4.65 22.45 18.29
CA ALA A 134 -5.88 23.03 18.79
C ALA A 134 -5.77 23.65 20.20
N ALA A 135 -4.72 23.29 20.96
CA ALA A 135 -4.47 23.82 22.30
C ALA A 135 -3.57 25.08 22.30
N VAL A 136 -3.09 25.54 21.14
CA VAL A 136 -2.37 26.80 21.01
C VAL A 136 -3.36 27.91 20.64
N ASP A 137 -3.80 28.66 21.65
CA ASP A 137 -4.51 29.92 21.47
C ASP A 137 -3.56 30.94 20.80
N PRO A 138 -3.87 31.52 19.62
CA PRO A 138 -2.96 32.41 18.90
C PRO A 138 -2.86 33.83 19.52
N THR A 139 -3.21 34.00 20.80
CA THR A 139 -3.33 35.32 21.44
C THR A 139 -2.37 35.54 22.62
N ASP A 140 -1.15 35.00 22.55
CA ASP A 140 -0.08 35.40 23.48
C ASP A 140 1.03 36.16 22.73
N ASP A 141 0.76 37.44 22.48
CA ASP A 141 1.70 38.48 21.99
C ASP A 141 2.80 38.82 23.03
N ALA A 142 3.11 37.88 23.93
CA ALA A 142 4.04 38.05 25.04
C ALA A 142 5.32 37.21 24.88
N LEU A 143 5.38 36.27 23.93
CA LEU A 143 6.51 35.34 23.79
C LEU A 143 7.62 35.79 22.81
N LEU A 144 7.57 37.04 22.32
CA LEU A 144 8.65 37.63 21.51
C LEU A 144 9.67 38.45 22.33
N ALA A 145 9.47 38.60 23.64
CA ALA A 145 10.34 39.40 24.50
C ALA A 145 11.43 38.61 25.25
N ALA A 146 11.53 37.29 25.07
CA ALA A 146 12.45 36.43 25.84
C ALA A 146 13.58 35.80 25.00
N LEU A 147 13.86 36.30 23.79
CA LEU A 147 14.95 35.79 22.93
C LEU A 147 16.30 36.49 23.14
N ASP A 148 16.55 37.03 24.33
CA ASP A 148 17.85 37.62 24.69
C ASP A 148 18.50 36.81 25.82
N GLU A 149 18.88 35.57 25.51
CA GLU A 149 19.82 34.78 26.32
C GLU A 149 20.83 34.11 25.35
N PRO A 150 22.13 34.07 25.69
CA PRO A 150 23.20 33.77 24.75
C PRO A 150 23.15 32.32 24.29
N THR A 151 23.39 32.11 22.99
CA THR A 151 23.41 30.83 22.30
C THR A 151 24.31 29.80 23.00
N ALA A 152 23.70 28.92 23.79
CA ALA A 152 24.37 27.71 24.25
C ALA A 152 24.54 26.77 23.05
N GLN A 153 25.80 26.55 22.69
CA GLN A 153 26.24 25.61 21.66
C GLN A 153 25.59 24.24 21.85
N ILE A 154 24.82 23.80 20.85
CA ILE A 154 24.40 22.41 20.71
C ILE A 154 25.65 21.62 20.29
N PRO A 155 26.17 20.68 21.10
CA PRO A 155 27.27 19.82 20.65
C PRO A 155 26.76 18.93 19.51
N ALA A 156 27.53 18.88 18.43
CA ALA A 156 27.25 18.04 17.27
C ALA A 156 27.00 16.58 17.69
N PRO A 157 26.06 15.85 17.05
CA PRO A 157 25.84 14.44 17.34
C PRO A 157 27.10 13.64 17.04
N SER A 158 27.73 13.17 18.11
CA SER A 158 28.87 12.26 18.08
C SER A 158 28.44 10.91 17.50
N ALA A 159 28.97 10.62 16.30
CA ALA A 159 29.26 9.31 15.72
C ALA A 159 28.30 8.14 16.07
N ALA A 160 27.37 7.87 15.16
CA ALA A 160 26.81 6.53 14.99
C ALA A 160 27.92 5.53 14.59
N PRO A 161 27.83 4.24 14.97
CA PRO A 161 28.81 3.25 14.59
C PRO A 161 28.82 3.08 13.06
N SER A 162 29.93 3.46 12.43
CA SER A 162 30.15 3.28 11.00
C SER A 162 30.36 1.79 10.72
N ALA A 163 29.31 1.10 10.25
CA ALA A 163 29.49 -0.18 9.56
C ALA A 163 30.51 0.02 8.43
N SER A 164 31.47 -0.88 8.30
CA SER A 164 32.54 -0.74 7.31
C SER A 164 31.94 -0.78 5.90
N ALA A 165 32.47 0.03 4.97
CA ALA A 165 31.95 0.13 3.61
C ALA A 165 31.89 -1.24 2.89
N ASP A 166 32.80 -2.15 3.25
CA ASP A 166 32.88 -3.51 2.73
C ASP A 166 31.73 -4.41 3.21
N GLU A 167 31.28 -4.26 4.47
CA GLU A 167 30.11 -4.99 5.00
C GLU A 167 28.82 -4.54 4.34
N ILE A 168 28.67 -3.23 4.10
CA ILE A 168 27.51 -2.66 3.40
C ILE A 168 27.48 -3.15 1.95
N ALA A 169 28.63 -3.20 1.28
CA ALA A 169 28.74 -3.73 -0.09
C ALA A 169 28.42 -5.23 -0.15
N ALA A 170 28.92 -6.03 0.81
CA ALA A 170 28.65 -7.45 0.88
C ALA A 170 27.16 -7.76 1.16
N LEU A 171 26.51 -6.99 2.03
CA LEU A 171 25.07 -7.12 2.29
C LEU A 171 24.24 -6.79 1.04
N ARG A 172 24.59 -5.72 0.33
CA ARG A 172 23.89 -5.31 -0.91
C ARG A 172 23.96 -6.39 -1.98
N ALA A 173 25.14 -6.98 -2.20
CA ALA A 173 25.32 -8.07 -3.17
C ALA A 173 24.51 -9.32 -2.78
N ARG A 174 24.39 -9.61 -1.48
CA ARG A 174 23.59 -10.74 -0.99
C ARG A 174 22.09 -10.51 -1.20
N VAL A 175 21.61 -9.29 -0.98
CA VAL A 175 20.21 -8.89 -1.23
C VAL A 175 19.87 -9.06 -2.71
N GLU A 176 20.71 -8.56 -3.61
CA GLU A 176 20.50 -8.67 -5.06
C GLU A 176 20.44 -10.14 -5.55
N THR A 177 21.27 -11.00 -4.95
CA THR A 177 21.24 -12.45 -5.22
C THR A 177 19.92 -13.07 -4.77
N LEU A 178 19.45 -12.75 -3.55
CA LEU A 178 18.20 -13.27 -3.00
C LEU A 178 16.98 -12.77 -3.78
N GLU A 179 16.99 -11.53 -4.23
CA GLU A 179 15.93 -10.96 -5.08
C GLU A 179 15.84 -11.71 -6.42
N THR A 180 16.99 -12.05 -7.01
CA THR A 180 17.06 -12.84 -8.25
C THR A 180 16.53 -14.26 -8.04
N GLU A 181 16.93 -14.92 -6.95
CA GLU A 181 16.42 -16.26 -6.61
C GLU A 181 14.91 -16.26 -6.38
N LEU A 182 14.41 -15.27 -5.62
CA LEU A 182 12.98 -15.09 -5.34
C LEU A 182 12.19 -14.83 -6.63
N ALA A 183 12.71 -14.00 -7.54
CA ALA A 183 12.09 -13.74 -8.84
C ALA A 183 11.99 -15.04 -9.67
N SER A 184 13.04 -15.86 -9.70
CA SER A 184 13.04 -17.14 -10.40
C SER A 184 12.01 -18.12 -9.81
N LEU A 185 11.90 -18.16 -8.49
CA LEU A 185 11.00 -19.06 -7.78
C LEU A 185 9.53 -18.66 -7.99
N ARG A 186 9.25 -17.35 -7.96
CA ARG A 186 7.94 -16.80 -8.29
C ARG A 186 7.53 -17.15 -9.73
N ALA A 187 8.44 -17.02 -10.70
CA ALA A 187 8.19 -17.41 -12.09
C ALA A 187 7.92 -18.92 -12.25
N GLN A 188 8.66 -19.77 -11.53
CA GLN A 188 8.43 -21.22 -11.54
C GLN A 188 7.05 -21.60 -11.00
N PHE A 189 6.64 -21.04 -9.87
CA PHE A 189 5.32 -21.32 -9.31
C PHE A 189 4.19 -20.80 -10.20
N ALA A 190 4.34 -19.63 -10.81
CA ALA A 190 3.36 -19.10 -11.76
C ALA A 190 3.16 -20.06 -12.95
N ALA A 191 4.26 -20.57 -13.53
CA ALA A 191 4.21 -21.55 -14.62
C ALA A 191 3.57 -22.88 -14.20
N GLN A 192 3.83 -23.36 -12.97
CA GLN A 192 3.20 -24.58 -12.46
C GLN A 192 1.69 -24.43 -12.26
N ILE A 193 1.24 -23.28 -11.75
CA ILE A 193 -0.19 -23.00 -11.57
C ILE A 193 -0.90 -22.94 -12.92
N ASP A 194 -0.32 -22.25 -13.91
CA ASP A 194 -0.90 -22.15 -15.25
C ASP A 194 -0.98 -23.54 -15.93
N ALA A 195 0.09 -24.33 -15.85
CA ALA A 195 0.09 -25.71 -16.36
C ALA A 195 -0.97 -26.59 -15.67
N ALA A 196 -1.13 -26.47 -14.35
CA ALA A 196 -2.15 -27.20 -13.61
C ALA A 196 -3.57 -26.79 -14.02
N GLN A 197 -3.83 -25.49 -14.19
CA GLN A 197 -5.12 -24.98 -14.65
C GLN A 197 -5.45 -25.44 -16.07
N GLN A 198 -4.50 -25.38 -17.00
CA GLN A 198 -4.68 -25.87 -18.37
C GLN A 198 -4.96 -27.38 -18.40
N ALA A 199 -4.27 -28.17 -17.57
CA ALA A 199 -4.52 -29.60 -17.44
C ALA A 199 -5.94 -29.88 -16.89
N THR A 200 -6.39 -29.12 -15.89
CA THR A 200 -7.76 -29.24 -15.35
C THR A 200 -8.80 -28.87 -16.39
N VAL A 201 -8.64 -27.74 -17.10
CA VAL A 201 -9.56 -27.29 -18.16
C VAL A 201 -9.65 -28.33 -19.27
N ARG A 202 -8.52 -28.87 -19.72
CA ARG A 202 -8.47 -29.92 -20.73
C ARG A 202 -9.23 -31.17 -20.29
N ARG A 203 -9.05 -31.60 -19.03
CA ARG A 203 -9.73 -32.79 -18.48
C ARG A 203 -11.25 -32.61 -18.40
N VAL A 204 -11.71 -31.42 -18.02
CA VAL A 204 -13.15 -31.08 -18.02
C VAL A 204 -13.70 -31.08 -19.45
N ALA A 205 -12.99 -30.46 -20.40
CA ALA A 205 -13.39 -30.45 -21.81
C ALA A 205 -13.47 -31.86 -22.41
N GLU A 206 -12.48 -32.72 -22.15
CA GLU A 206 -12.47 -34.12 -22.59
C GLU A 206 -13.64 -34.91 -21.99
N THR A 207 -13.96 -34.69 -20.71
CA THR A 207 -15.08 -35.35 -20.03
C THR A 207 -16.43 -34.92 -20.62
N LEU A 208 -16.60 -33.64 -20.95
CA LEU A 208 -17.80 -33.11 -21.59
C LEU A 208 -17.96 -33.63 -23.03
N LEU A 209 -16.88 -33.75 -23.78
CA LEU A 209 -16.92 -34.34 -25.13
C LEU A 209 -17.27 -35.83 -25.09
N GLN A 210 -16.77 -36.58 -24.11
CA GLN A 210 -17.09 -38.00 -23.94
C GLN A 210 -18.56 -38.21 -23.54
N SER A 211 -19.14 -37.35 -22.70
CA SER A 211 -20.56 -37.45 -22.33
C SER A 211 -21.52 -37.08 -23.47
N LEU A 212 -21.08 -36.25 -24.42
CA LEU A 212 -21.84 -35.89 -25.62
C LEU A 212 -21.75 -36.93 -26.76
N SER A 213 -20.73 -37.80 -26.75
CA SER A 213 -20.54 -38.87 -27.75
C SER A 213 -21.08 -40.25 -27.35
N ALA A 214 -21.71 -40.40 -26.17
CA ALA A 214 -22.32 -41.66 -25.77
C ALA A 214 -23.63 -41.92 -26.56
N PRO A 215 -23.78 -43.07 -27.25
CA PRO A 215 -25.02 -43.38 -27.97
C PRO A 215 -26.17 -43.63 -26.99
N ARG A 216 -27.36 -43.12 -27.33
CA ARG A 216 -28.62 -43.31 -26.61
C ARG A 216 -29.09 -44.77 -26.62
#